data_AF-A0A2S9YX34-F1
#
_entry.id   AF-A0A2S9YX34-F1
#
_cell.length_a   1.000
_cell.length_b   1.000
_cell.length_c   1.000
_cell.angle_alpha   90.00
_cell.angle_beta   90.00
_cell.angle_gamma   90.00
#
_symmetry.space_group_name_H-M   'P 1'
#
loop_
_entity.id
_entity.type
_entity.pdbx_description
1 polymer ?
#
loop_
_entity_poly.entity_id
_entity_poly.type
_entity_poly.pdbx_seq_one_letter_code
_entity_poly.pdbx_strand_id
1 'polypeptide(L)'
;MAADSNAELMTAYLDDALEGGDAESFQKYLDDSPDARREMEDLQKILSVVRELPDVEAPPDFYDKLSKKLRRRRAGPDGTLSLVSLPFQVLSILVILVIAATFLMLEIEREDAQIEKDPSAAKAKKAPTGEPPALE
;
A
#
# COMPACT_ATOMS: atom_id res chain seq x y z
N MET A 1 13.16 -32.94 13.36
CA MET A 1 12.31 -31.75 13.11
C MET A 1 10.87 -32.15 12.77
N ALA A 2 10.28 -33.15 13.46
CA ALA A 2 8.89 -33.59 13.21
C ALA A 2 7.96 -33.35 14.41
N ALA A 3 8.52 -33.07 15.59
CA ALA A 3 7.75 -32.86 16.82
C ALA A 3 6.98 -31.53 16.81
N ASP A 4 7.59 -30.45 16.28
CA ASP A 4 6.92 -29.14 16.21
C ASP A 4 5.67 -29.17 15.31
N SER A 5 5.72 -29.90 14.20
CA SER A 5 4.57 -30.02 13.29
C SER A 5 3.40 -30.82 13.86
N ASN A 6 3.65 -31.84 14.70
CA ASN A 6 2.56 -32.64 15.28
C ASN A 6 1.86 -31.88 16.42
N ALA A 7 2.62 -31.24 17.30
CA ALA A 7 2.07 -30.40 18.36
C ALA A 7 1.25 -29.22 17.80
N GLU A 8 1.72 -28.63 16.70
CA GLU A 8 1.00 -27.57 15.98
C GLU A 8 -0.33 -28.08 15.41
N LEU A 9 -0.34 -29.28 14.78
CA LEU A 9 -1.57 -29.92 14.27
C LEU A 9 -2.55 -30.28 15.39
N MET A 10 -2.06 -30.80 16.53
CA MET A 10 -2.89 -31.09 17.71
C MET A 10 -3.56 -29.82 18.25
N THR A 11 -2.80 -28.73 18.37
CA THR A 11 -3.34 -27.46 18.88
C THR A 11 -4.32 -26.85 17.89
N ALA A 12 -4.00 -26.84 16.59
CA ALA A 12 -4.89 -26.38 15.54
C ALA A 12 -6.19 -27.20 15.47
N TYR A 13 -6.12 -28.52 15.69
CA TYR A 13 -7.31 -29.38 15.79
C TYR A 13 -8.17 -29.03 17.01
N LEU A 14 -7.56 -28.73 18.17
CA LEU A 14 -8.29 -28.35 19.38
C LEU A 14 -8.98 -26.99 19.28
N ASP A 15 -8.38 -26.06 18.53
CA ASP A 15 -8.89 -24.71 18.30
C ASP A 15 -9.86 -24.62 17.09
N ASP A 16 -10.19 -25.74 16.45
CA ASP A 16 -11.00 -25.81 15.21
C ASP A 16 -10.42 -24.93 14.08
N ALA A 17 -9.08 -24.82 14.04
CA ALA A 17 -8.32 -23.96 13.16
C ALA A 17 -7.66 -24.72 11.99
N LEU A 18 -7.98 -26.00 11.81
CA LEU A 18 -7.53 -26.78 10.65
C LEU A 18 -8.39 -26.44 9.43
N GLU A 19 -7.74 -26.12 8.31
CA GLU A 19 -8.42 -25.77 7.08
C GLU A 19 -8.75 -27.02 6.24
N GLY A 20 -9.90 -27.00 5.55
CA GLY A 20 -10.25 -28.04 4.57
C GLY A 20 -10.40 -29.45 5.16
N GLY A 21 -9.87 -30.46 4.46
CA GLY A 21 -9.96 -31.88 4.82
C GLY A 21 -8.91 -32.36 5.83
N ASP A 22 -8.15 -31.43 6.42
CA ASP A 22 -7.04 -31.76 7.32
C ASP A 22 -7.55 -32.27 8.67
N ALA A 23 -8.71 -31.81 9.14
CA ALA A 23 -9.34 -32.32 10.36
C ALA A 23 -9.73 -33.80 10.26
N GLU A 24 -10.31 -34.23 9.13
CA GLU A 24 -10.65 -35.64 8.89
C GLU A 24 -9.40 -36.51 8.74
N SER A 25 -8.35 -35.97 8.12
CA SER A 25 -7.07 -36.67 7.95
C SER A 25 -6.33 -36.82 9.27
N PHE A 26 -6.38 -35.80 10.13
CA PHE A 26 -5.84 -35.83 11.48
C PHE A 26 -6.64 -36.78 12.38
N GLN A 27 -7.97 -36.81 12.25
CA GLN A 27 -8.80 -37.78 12.96
C GLN A 27 -8.41 -39.22 12.64
N LYS A 28 -8.20 -39.54 11.36
CA LYS A 28 -7.69 -40.87 10.94
C LYS A 28 -6.32 -41.17 11.54
N TYR A 29 -5.43 -40.18 11.59
CA TYR A 29 -4.13 -40.32 12.23
C TYR A 29 -4.24 -40.65 13.73
N LEU A 30 -5.17 -40.02 14.45
CA LEU A 30 -5.45 -40.34 15.86
C LEU A 30 -6.04 -41.74 16.06
N ASP A 31 -6.82 -42.21 15.10
CA ASP A 31 -7.40 -43.57 15.13
C ASP A 31 -6.33 -44.64 14.85
N ASP A 32 -5.38 -44.35 13.96
CA ASP A 32 -4.28 -45.25 13.59
C ASP A 32 -3.12 -45.25 14.61
N SER A 33 -2.98 -44.20 15.43
CA SER A 33 -1.88 -44.04 16.40
C SER A 33 -2.38 -43.93 17.85
N PRO A 34 -2.26 -45.01 18.66
CA PRO A 34 -2.68 -44.99 20.06
C PRO A 34 -1.82 -44.06 20.93
N ASP A 35 -0.56 -43.82 20.56
CA ASP A 35 0.33 -42.90 21.28
C ASP A 35 -0.08 -41.45 21.05
N ALA A 36 -0.38 -41.05 19.81
CA ALA A 36 -0.87 -39.71 19.49
C ALA A 36 -2.22 -39.41 20.17
N ARG A 37 -3.09 -40.43 20.30
CA ARG A 37 -4.34 -40.30 21.03
C ARG A 37 -4.14 -40.03 22.51
N ARG A 38 -3.18 -40.69 23.16
CA ARG A 38 -2.85 -40.43 24.58
C ARG A 38 -2.32 -39.02 24.79
N GLU A 39 -1.45 -38.55 23.91
CA GLU A 39 -0.94 -37.18 23.95
C GLU A 39 -2.08 -36.14 23.81
N MET A 40 -3.04 -36.38 22.90
CA MET A 40 -4.25 -35.56 22.78
C MET A 40 -5.13 -35.57 24.03
N GLU A 41 -5.35 -36.76 24.62
CA GLU A 41 -6.13 -36.89 25.86
C GLU A 41 -5.48 -36.16 27.04
N ASP A 42 -4.15 -36.21 27.15
CA ASP A 42 -3.41 -35.51 28.19
C ASP A 42 -3.47 -33.98 28.01
N LEU A 43 -3.40 -33.49 26.76
CA LEU A 43 -3.58 -32.07 26.46
C LEU A 43 -5.01 -31.60 26.79
N GLN A 44 -6.02 -32.40 26.48
CA GLN A 44 -7.42 -32.10 26.81
C GLN A 44 -7.65 -32.02 28.33
N LYS A 45 -7.01 -32.90 29.12
CA LYS A 45 -7.08 -32.83 30.60
C LYS A 45 -6.49 -31.53 31.14
N ILE A 46 -5.39 -31.05 30.55
CA ILE A 46 -4.80 -29.76 30.97
C ILE A 46 -5.76 -28.62 30.64
N LEU A 47 -6.35 -28.62 29.44
CA LEU A 47 -7.34 -27.60 29.05
C LEU A 47 -8.60 -27.63 29.91
N SER A 48 -9.06 -28.81 30.35
CA SER A 48 -10.23 -28.88 31.23
C SER A 48 -9.96 -28.22 32.57
N VAL A 49 -8.78 -28.43 33.16
CA VAL A 49 -8.37 -27.76 34.41
C VAL A 49 -8.31 -26.24 34.21
N VAL A 50 -7.80 -25.77 33.08
CA VAL A 50 -7.76 -24.33 32.77
C VAL A 50 -9.17 -23.74 32.61
N ARG A 51 -10.10 -24.49 32.00
CA ARG A 51 -11.50 -24.07 31.80
C ARG A 51 -12.32 -24.08 33.09
N GLU A 52 -11.92 -24.84 34.09
CA GLU A 52 -12.55 -24.86 35.42
C GLU A 52 -12.20 -23.63 36.27
N LEU A 53 -11.30 -22.77 35.81
CA LEU A 53 -11.01 -21.54 36.53
C LEU A 53 -12.26 -20.64 36.62
N PRO A 54 -12.43 -19.93 37.73
CA PRO A 54 -13.57 -19.04 37.90
C PRO A 54 -13.54 -17.93 36.85
N ASP A 55 -14.72 -17.61 36.32
CA ASP A 55 -14.89 -16.45 35.44
C ASP A 55 -14.43 -15.18 36.16
N VAL A 56 -13.51 -14.46 35.53
CA VAL A 56 -12.97 -13.22 36.06
C VAL A 56 -13.78 -12.05 35.50
N GLU A 57 -14.54 -11.38 36.36
CA GLU A 57 -15.21 -10.14 35.98
C GLU A 57 -14.21 -8.99 35.79
N ALA A 58 -14.46 -8.16 34.78
CA ALA A 58 -13.66 -6.97 34.55
C ALA A 58 -13.87 -5.97 35.71
N PRO A 59 -12.79 -5.32 36.20
CA PRO A 59 -12.92 -4.24 37.16
C PRO A 59 -13.85 -3.13 36.65
N PRO A 60 -14.62 -2.45 37.52
CA PRO A 60 -15.58 -1.42 37.10
C PRO A 60 -14.91 -0.29 36.30
N ASP A 61 -13.65 0.02 36.58
CA ASP A 61 -12.88 1.07 35.89
C ASP A 61 -12.21 0.61 34.58
N PHE A 62 -12.41 -0.64 34.13
CA PHE A 62 -11.71 -1.20 32.98
C PHE A 62 -12.02 -0.42 31.70
N TYR A 63 -13.30 -0.14 31.45
CA TYR A 63 -13.75 0.62 30.28
C TYR A 63 -13.20 2.06 30.28
N ASP A 64 -13.15 2.70 31.43
CA ASP A 64 -12.62 4.06 31.57
C ASP A 64 -11.11 4.12 31.30
N LYS A 65 -10.36 3.13 31.78
CA LYS A 65 -8.93 3.02 31.49
C LYS A 65 -8.68 2.71 30.02
N LEU A 66 -9.49 1.81 29.43
CA LEU A 66 -9.40 1.44 28.02
C LEU A 66 -9.69 2.64 27.10
N SER A 67 -10.77 3.37 27.35
CA SER A 67 -11.17 4.53 26.55
C SER A 67 -10.14 5.66 26.61
N LYS A 68 -9.58 5.95 27.79
CA LYS A 68 -8.48 6.91 27.97
C LYS A 68 -7.24 6.49 27.18
N LYS A 69 -6.89 5.19 27.20
CA LYS A 69 -5.72 4.64 26.48
C LYS A 69 -5.92 4.68 24.97
N LEU A 70 -7.12 4.38 24.49
CA LEU A 70 -7.46 4.42 23.06
C LEU A 70 -7.46 5.86 22.52
N ARG A 71 -8.06 6.80 23.26
CA ARG A 71 -8.07 8.22 22.91
C ARG A 71 -6.65 8.80 22.83
N ARG A 72 -5.78 8.44 23.77
CA ARG A 72 -4.37 8.89 23.77
C ARG A 72 -3.59 8.38 22.55
N ARG A 73 -3.88 7.17 22.06
CA ARG A 73 -3.26 6.63 20.83
C ARG A 73 -3.81 7.29 19.57
N ARG A 74 -5.10 7.62 19.54
CA ARG A 74 -5.73 8.27 18.39
C ARG A 74 -5.38 9.76 18.29
N ALA A 75 -5.12 10.41 19.43
CA ALA A 75 -4.60 11.78 19.51
C ALA A 75 -3.08 11.83 19.28
N GLY A 76 -2.56 11.05 18.31
CA GLY A 76 -1.18 11.15 17.86
C GLY A 76 -0.86 12.54 17.32
N PRO A 77 0.43 12.91 17.20
CA PRO A 77 0.88 14.25 16.81
C PRO A 77 0.50 14.66 15.37
N ASP A 78 -0.10 13.73 14.60
CA ASP A 78 -0.43 13.90 13.19
C ASP A 78 -1.47 15.00 12.94
N GLY A 79 -2.29 15.34 13.95
CA GLY A 79 -3.32 16.37 13.82
C GLY A 79 -2.76 17.80 13.69
N THR A 80 -1.62 18.10 14.33
CA THR A 80 -1.05 19.46 14.33
C THR A 80 -0.01 19.67 13.24
N LEU A 81 0.72 18.64 12.83
CA LEU A 81 1.70 18.72 11.74
C LEU A 81 1.04 18.74 10.35
N SER A 82 -0.11 18.07 10.19
CA SER A 82 -0.86 18.03 8.92
C SER A 82 -1.54 19.36 8.58
N LEU A 83 -1.93 20.17 9.59
CA LEU A 83 -2.50 21.51 9.33
C LEU A 83 -1.46 22.53 8.83
N VAL A 84 -0.18 22.34 9.14
CA VAL A 84 0.92 23.24 8.73
C VAL A 84 1.48 22.87 7.35
N SER A 85 1.40 21.62 6.93
CA SER A 85 1.84 21.21 5.59
C SER A 85 0.84 21.58 4.47
N LEU A 86 -0.44 21.73 4.79
CA LEU A 86 -1.50 22.18 3.87
C LEU A 86 -1.19 23.53 3.16
N PRO A 87 -0.82 24.62 3.87
CA PRO A 87 -0.45 25.87 3.19
C PRO A 87 0.82 25.74 2.34
N PHE A 88 1.78 24.91 2.75
CA PHE A 88 3.02 24.70 1.98
C PHE A 88 2.77 23.95 0.67
N GLN A 89 1.86 22.97 0.68
CA GLN A 89 1.50 22.22 -0.52
C GLN A 89 0.82 23.11 -1.57
N VAL A 90 -0.14 23.95 -1.16
CA VAL A 90 -0.80 24.90 -2.08
C VAL A 90 0.20 25.92 -2.63
N LEU A 91 1.11 26.43 -1.79
CA LEU A 91 2.18 27.34 -2.21
C LEU A 91 3.09 26.68 -3.26
N SER A 92 3.51 25.43 -3.03
CA SER A 92 4.34 24.69 -3.97
C SER A 92 3.64 24.45 -5.30
N ILE A 93 2.36 24.09 -5.29
CA ILE A 93 1.55 23.91 -6.51
C ILE A 93 1.48 25.23 -7.29
N LEU A 94 1.23 26.35 -6.62
CA LEU A 94 1.18 27.66 -7.26
C LEU A 94 2.51 28.02 -7.92
N VAL A 95 3.64 27.82 -7.23
CA VAL A 95 4.96 28.11 -7.78
C VAL A 95 5.25 27.29 -9.04
N ILE A 96 4.93 25.99 -9.02
CA ILE A 96 5.11 25.11 -10.19
C ILE A 96 4.22 25.57 -11.36
N LEU A 97 2.96 25.93 -11.11
CA LEU A 97 2.04 26.42 -12.14
C LEU A 97 2.54 27.72 -12.77
N VAL A 98 3.07 28.65 -11.97
CA VAL A 98 3.65 29.91 -12.48
C VAL A 98 4.84 29.61 -13.39
N ILE A 99 5.76 28.75 -12.95
CA ILE A 99 6.94 28.38 -13.75
C ILE A 99 6.50 27.72 -15.07
N ALA A 100 5.56 26.76 -15.01
CA ALA A 100 5.04 26.09 -16.20
C ALA A 100 4.38 27.07 -17.18
N ALA A 101 3.58 28.01 -16.68
CA ALA A 101 2.95 29.04 -17.50
C ALA A 101 3.99 29.95 -18.17
N THR A 102 5.04 30.35 -17.44
CA THR A 102 6.13 31.17 -18.01
C THR A 102 6.91 30.41 -19.07
N PHE A 103 7.20 29.12 -18.87
CA PHE A 103 7.88 28.29 -19.86
C PHE A 103 7.03 28.11 -21.12
N LEU A 104 5.73 27.85 -20.96
CA LEU A 104 4.81 27.69 -22.09
C LEU A 104 4.68 28.99 -22.89
N MET A 105 4.61 30.14 -22.22
CA MET A 105 4.57 31.44 -22.89
C MET A 105 5.87 31.75 -23.65
N LEU A 106 7.04 31.38 -23.08
CA LEU A 106 8.33 31.52 -23.74
C LEU A 106 8.52 30.57 -24.93
N GLU A 107 7.96 29.36 -24.87
CA GLU A 107 8.01 28.41 -25.98
C GLU A 107 7.13 28.86 -27.15
N ILE A 108 5.92 29.38 -26.87
CA ILE A 108 5.03 29.94 -27.90
C ILE A 108 5.69 31.11 -28.65
N GLU A 109 6.34 32.03 -27.94
CA GLU A 109 7.08 33.14 -28.57
C GLU A 109 8.25 32.63 -29.44
N ARG A 110 8.87 31.51 -29.08
CA ARG A 110 9.92 30.87 -29.89
C ARG A 110 9.38 30.19 -31.14
N GLU A 111 8.23 29.52 -31.04
CA GLU A 111 7.56 28.89 -32.17
C GLU A 111 7.09 29.94 -33.19
N ASP A 112 6.48 31.03 -32.74
CA ASP A 112 6.08 32.15 -33.61
C ASP A 112 7.29 32.81 -34.31
N ALA A 113 8.41 32.99 -33.59
CA ALA A 113 9.63 33.57 -34.15
C ALA A 113 10.37 32.66 -35.16
N GLN A 114 10.13 31.35 -35.13
CA GLN A 114 10.68 30.42 -36.14
C GLN A 114 9.81 30.32 -37.39
N ILE A 115 8.49 30.48 -37.27
CA ILE A 115 7.56 30.44 -38.42
C ILE A 115 7.77 31.65 -39.36
N GLU A 116 8.14 32.82 -38.83
CA GLU A 116 8.46 34.00 -39.66
C GLU A 116 9.80 33.86 -40.43
N LYS A 117 10.66 32.92 -40.01
CA LYS A 117 12.03 32.73 -40.50
C LYS A 117 12.19 31.53 -41.43
N ASP A 118 11.17 31.15 -42.19
CA ASP A 118 11.33 30.12 -43.23
C ASP A 118 11.85 30.74 -44.56
N PRO A 119 13.13 30.54 -44.93
CA PRO A 119 13.72 31.13 -46.14
C PRO A 119 13.26 30.46 -47.44
N SER A 120 12.32 29.52 -47.37
CA SER A 120 11.79 28.80 -48.54
C SER A 120 11.07 29.72 -49.54
N ALA A 121 10.44 30.81 -49.08
CA ALA A 121 9.84 31.83 -49.95
C ALA A 121 10.88 32.68 -50.71
N ALA A 122 12.12 32.77 -50.22
CA ALA A 122 13.20 33.52 -50.88
C ALA A 122 13.87 32.75 -52.02
N LYS A 123 13.83 31.40 -52.00
CA LYS A 123 14.37 30.57 -53.10
C LYS A 123 13.44 30.48 -54.31
N ALA A 124 12.13 30.62 -54.13
CA ALA A 124 11.17 30.58 -55.24
C ALA A 124 11.17 31.86 -56.11
N LYS A 125 11.69 32.99 -55.60
CA LYS A 125 11.80 34.26 -56.35
C LYS A 125 13.12 34.44 -57.13
N LYS A 126 14.04 33.47 -57.08
CA LYS A 126 15.36 33.55 -57.73
C LYS A 126 15.58 32.46 -58.79
N ALA A 127 14.53 32.09 -59.51
CA ALA A 127 14.68 31.46 -60.82
C ALA A 127 14.88 32.57 -61.87
N PRO A 128 16.06 32.69 -62.52
CA PRO A 128 16.27 33.68 -63.55
C PRO A 128 15.59 33.22 -64.85
N THR A 129 14.50 33.90 -65.23
CA THR A 129 14.05 33.97 -66.62
C THR A 129 14.86 35.09 -67.29
N GLY A 130 15.80 34.72 -68.17
CA GLY A 130 16.60 35.66 -68.94
C GLY A 130 17.06 35.01 -70.25
N GLU A 131 16.52 35.52 -71.34
CA GLU A 131 16.64 35.22 -72.78
C GLU A 131 18.08 35.05 -73.38
N PRO A 132 18.18 34.54 -74.64
CA PRO A 132 19.42 34.08 -75.26
C PRO A 132 20.39 35.21 -75.68
N PRO A 133 21.69 34.89 -75.88
CA PRO A 133 22.67 35.88 -76.34
C PRO A 133 22.53 36.20 -77.83
N ALA A 134 22.49 37.49 -78.14
CA ALA A 134 22.76 38.05 -79.45
C ALA A 134 24.26 37.92 -79.80
N LEU A 135 24.57 37.59 -81.05
CA LEU A 135 25.89 37.76 -81.66
C LEU A 135 25.73 38.31 -83.09
N GLU A 136 26.37 39.47 -83.29
CA GLU A 136 26.85 40.13 -84.53
C GLU A 136 25.86 40.55 -85.63
#